data_AF-A0A9D8L3S3-F1
#
_entry.id   AF-A0A9D8L3S3-F1
#
_cell.length_a   1.000
_cell.length_b   1.000
_cell.length_c   1.000
_cell.angle_alpha   90.00
_cell.angle_beta   90.00
_cell.angle_gamma   90.00
#
_symmetry.space_group_name_H-M   'P 1'
#
loop_
_entity.id
_entity.type
_entity.pdbx_description
1 polymer ?
#
loop_
_entity_poly.entity_id
_entity_poly.type
_entity_poly.pdbx_seq_one_letter_code
_entity_poly.pdbx_strand_id
1 'polypeptide(L)'
;DRRRPHRDRHGHGDGHRQRRHRRLGGVPSIIVTLGTLAIYRGLLIDYSGAKTITTESLPKWLVDLPTTELFYIGSIDMRAIVVIAIAVVIVFQLATSLLAFFRRFYAIGSNPDAAALIGLPAQRMVFTAFVLSGALSGLAGFMTLARFGNITVVAAQGLELQSVAAVVVGGVNIFGGSGTIFGAMLGAVMIGTLEQSLFRLGISEFWRDAVLGLLILLAVASDAVILNRLRALWARSGMTLVDKPATLPTTGEATR
;
A
#
# COMPACT_ATOMS: atom_id res chain seq x y z
N ASP A 1 -46.42 47.31 -29.61
CA ASP A 1 -46.21 47.69 -28.20
C ASP A 1 -47.36 47.05 -27.40
N ARG A 2 -47.23 46.12 -26.45
CA ARG A 2 -46.15 45.73 -25.55
C ARG A 2 -46.26 44.24 -25.24
N ARG A 3 -45.11 43.57 -25.26
CA ARG A 3 -44.86 42.23 -24.73
C ARG A 3 -45.17 42.20 -23.22
N ARG A 4 -45.76 41.11 -22.73
CA ARG A 4 -45.62 40.70 -21.33
C ARG A 4 -45.31 39.20 -21.26
N PRO A 5 -44.51 38.77 -20.26
CA PRO A 5 -43.49 37.76 -20.47
C PRO A 5 -43.90 36.40 -19.92
N HIS A 6 -43.30 35.38 -20.55
CA HIS A 6 -43.14 34.03 -20.05
C HIS A 6 -42.71 34.04 -18.57
N ARG A 7 -43.50 33.36 -17.74
CA ARG A 7 -43.12 33.02 -16.37
C ARG A 7 -42.64 31.58 -16.39
N ASP A 8 -41.34 31.42 -16.64
CA ASP A 8 -40.64 30.16 -16.44
C ASP A 8 -40.66 29.83 -14.94
N ARG A 9 -41.44 28.82 -14.59
CA ARG A 9 -41.35 28.13 -13.30
C ARG A 9 -40.90 26.70 -13.56
N HIS A 10 -39.62 26.54 -13.84
CA HIS A 10 -38.93 25.28 -13.56
C HIS A 10 -37.56 25.61 -12.96
N GLY A 11 -37.59 26.11 -11.72
CA GLY A 11 -36.49 25.90 -10.79
C GLY A 11 -36.51 24.43 -10.38
N HIS A 12 -35.89 23.56 -11.20
CA HIS A 12 -35.49 22.24 -10.74
C HIS A 12 -34.18 22.40 -10.00
N GLY A 13 -34.30 22.55 -8.68
CA GLY A 13 -33.17 22.43 -7.78
C GLY A 13 -32.65 21.00 -7.81
N ASP A 14 -31.68 20.74 -8.69
CA ASP A 14 -30.82 19.55 -8.61
C ASP A 14 -29.78 19.75 -7.50
N GLY A 15 -30.28 19.86 -6.26
CA GLY A 15 -29.49 20.00 -5.05
C GLY A 15 -29.26 18.69 -4.29
N HIS A 16 -29.79 17.55 -4.76
CA HIS A 16 -29.87 16.36 -3.91
C HIS A 16 -29.62 15.06 -4.67
N ARG A 17 -28.34 14.70 -4.82
CA ARG A 17 -27.86 13.30 -4.75
C ARG A 17 -26.33 13.21 -4.67
N GLN A 18 -25.69 14.10 -3.90
CA GLN A 18 -24.39 13.77 -3.31
C GLN A 18 -24.63 12.67 -2.26
N ARG A 19 -24.67 11.42 -2.74
CA ARG A 19 -24.63 10.25 -1.88
C ARG A 19 -23.28 10.27 -1.19
N ARG A 20 -23.29 10.86 0.01
CA ARG A 20 -22.22 10.80 1.00
C ARG A 20 -21.83 9.34 1.18
N HIS A 21 -20.78 8.91 0.49
CA HIS A 21 -20.03 7.75 0.92
C HIS A 21 -19.53 8.09 2.31
N ARG A 22 -20.16 7.47 3.30
CA ARG A 22 -19.71 7.46 4.70
C ARG A 22 -18.32 6.83 4.70
N ARG A 23 -17.29 7.66 4.48
CA ARG A 23 -15.92 7.38 4.90
C ARG A 23 -16.02 7.17 6.41
N LEU A 24 -15.69 5.99 6.91
CA LEU A 24 -15.55 5.76 8.34
C LEU A 24 -14.39 6.65 8.82
N GLY A 25 -14.72 7.83 9.35
CA GLY A 25 -13.78 8.84 9.80
C GLY A 25 -12.95 9.43 8.66
N GLY A 26 -12.99 10.75 8.45
CA GLY A 26 -12.12 11.43 7.47
C GLY A 26 -10.63 11.44 7.84
N VAL A 27 -10.18 10.47 8.64
CA VAL A 27 -8.81 10.40 9.17
C VAL A 27 -7.97 9.52 8.25
N PRO A 28 -6.81 10.01 7.78
CA PRO A 28 -5.87 9.20 7.01
C PRO A 28 -5.48 7.92 7.76
N SER A 29 -5.55 6.77 7.07
CA SER A 29 -5.22 5.46 7.63
C SER A 29 -3.81 5.37 8.21
N ILE A 30 -2.85 6.10 7.62
CA ILE A 30 -1.45 6.14 8.06
C ILE A 30 -1.31 6.73 9.48
N ILE A 31 -2.14 7.71 9.83
CA ILE A 31 -2.12 8.34 11.16
C ILE A 31 -2.69 7.35 12.18
N VAL A 32 -3.75 6.63 11.80
CA VAL A 32 -4.38 5.62 12.65
C VAL A 32 -3.41 4.47 12.94
N THR A 33 -2.69 3.97 11.93
CA THR A 33 -1.74 2.86 12.13
C THR A 33 -0.51 3.28 12.94
N LEU A 34 0.04 4.47 12.69
CA LEU A 34 1.16 5.01 13.48
C LEU A 34 0.76 5.30 14.94
N GLY A 35 -0.44 5.84 15.17
CA GLY A 35 -0.96 6.03 16.52
C GLY A 35 -1.19 4.70 17.25
N THR A 36 -1.72 3.71 16.53
CA THR A 36 -1.94 2.36 17.07
C THR A 36 -0.63 1.68 17.45
N LEU A 37 0.42 1.81 16.64
CA LEU A 37 1.78 1.36 16.95
C LEU A 37 2.32 1.97 18.24
N ALA A 38 2.17 3.29 18.42
CA ALA A 38 2.64 3.97 19.63
C ALA A 38 1.95 3.44 20.90
N ILE A 39 0.64 3.19 20.83
CA ILE A 39 -0.13 2.58 21.93
C ILE A 39 0.36 1.16 22.21
N TYR A 40 0.50 0.32 21.19
CA TYR A 40 1.00 -1.06 21.36
C TYR A 40 2.41 -1.10 21.93
N ARG A 41 3.30 -0.19 21.52
CA ARG A 41 4.64 -0.07 22.11
C ARG A 41 4.58 0.32 23.59
N GLY A 42 3.76 1.29 23.95
CA GLY A 42 3.58 1.68 25.35
C GLY A 42 3.12 0.52 26.22
N LEU A 43 2.10 -0.21 25.74
CA LEU A 43 1.60 -1.42 26.41
C LEU A 43 2.66 -2.53 26.49
N LEU A 44 3.46 -2.70 25.45
CA LEU A 44 4.54 -3.69 25.44
C LEU A 44 5.61 -3.37 26.49
N ILE A 45 6.03 -2.11 26.61
CA ILE A 45 7.03 -1.68 27.58
C ILE A 45 6.51 -1.85 29.01
N ASP A 46 5.26 -1.45 29.25
CA ASP A 46 4.60 -1.60 30.56
C ASP A 46 4.48 -3.07 30.97
N TYR A 47 3.94 -3.91 30.07
CA TYR A 47 3.75 -5.34 30.33
C TYR A 47 5.07 -6.11 30.48
N SER A 48 6.10 -5.77 29.69
CA SER A 48 7.41 -6.42 29.76
C SER A 48 8.28 -5.92 30.93
N GLY A 49 7.91 -4.80 31.55
CA GLY A 49 8.75 -4.12 32.55
C GLY A 49 10.12 -3.73 32.00
N ALA A 50 10.20 -3.42 30.71
CA ALA A 50 11.44 -3.16 29.96
C ALA A 50 12.48 -4.31 29.98
N LYS A 51 12.07 -5.53 30.29
CA LYS A 51 12.97 -6.70 30.31
C LYS A 51 13.31 -7.16 28.89
N THR A 52 14.56 -7.55 28.71
CA THR A 52 15.02 -8.19 27.47
C THR A 52 14.83 -9.69 27.58
N ILE A 53 14.19 -10.29 26.58
CA ILE A 53 14.03 -11.75 26.50
C ILE A 53 15.26 -12.29 25.77
N THR A 54 15.99 -13.19 26.42
CA THR A 54 17.21 -13.79 25.87
C THR A 54 16.97 -15.23 25.40
N THR A 55 17.84 -15.71 24.52
CA THR A 55 17.76 -17.05 23.90
C THR A 55 17.67 -18.19 24.92
N GLU A 56 18.21 -18.00 26.13
CA GLU A 56 18.17 -18.97 27.23
C GLU A 56 16.76 -19.23 27.79
N SER A 57 15.86 -18.26 27.64
CA SER A 57 14.46 -18.36 28.09
C SER A 57 13.51 -18.90 27.01
N LEU A 58 14.01 -19.11 25.78
CA LEU A 58 13.21 -19.58 24.65
C LEU A 58 13.27 -21.11 24.54
N PRO A 59 12.17 -21.76 24.12
CA PRO A 59 12.16 -23.20 23.91
C PRO A 59 13.09 -23.58 22.75
N LYS A 60 13.81 -24.71 22.90
CA LYS A 60 14.85 -25.17 21.95
C LYS A 60 14.38 -25.22 20.50
N TRP A 61 13.16 -25.69 20.24
CA TRP A 61 12.58 -25.74 18.89
C TRP A 61 12.52 -24.37 18.19
N LEU A 62 12.36 -23.28 18.95
CA LEU A 62 12.31 -21.92 18.42
C LEU A 62 13.72 -21.37 18.15
N VAL A 63 14.69 -21.77 18.97
CA VAL A 63 16.11 -21.41 18.82
C VAL A 63 16.75 -22.16 17.64
N ASP A 64 16.31 -23.39 17.38
CA ASP A 64 16.82 -24.26 16.31
C ASP A 64 16.14 -24.00 14.95
N LEU A 65 14.96 -23.37 14.94
CA LEU A 65 14.23 -23.02 13.71
C LEU A 65 15.06 -22.23 12.66
N PRO A 66 15.89 -21.23 13.02
CA PRO A 66 16.69 -20.44 12.07
C PRO A 66 17.86 -21.20 11.45
N THR A 67 18.37 -22.21 12.17
CA THR A 67 19.50 -23.06 11.77
C THR A 67 19.04 -24.37 11.16
N THR A 68 17.75 -24.70 11.25
CA THR A 68 17.17 -25.85 10.58
C THR A 68 17.23 -25.67 9.06
N GLU A 69 17.92 -26.60 8.40
CA GLU A 69 18.06 -26.67 6.95
C GLU A 69 16.91 -27.52 6.40
N LEU A 70 16.07 -26.94 5.53
CA LEU A 70 14.88 -27.61 4.99
C LEU A 70 15.06 -28.15 3.57
N PHE A 71 15.85 -27.46 2.74
CA PHE A 71 16.05 -27.81 1.33
C PHE A 71 17.50 -27.62 0.90
N TYR A 72 17.99 -28.57 0.10
CA TYR A 72 19.28 -28.51 -0.58
C TYR A 72 19.03 -28.25 -2.08
N ILE A 73 19.49 -27.11 -2.59
CA ILE A 73 19.57 -26.83 -4.03
C ILE A 73 21.03 -26.54 -4.35
N GLY A 74 21.79 -27.56 -4.75
CA GLY A 74 23.23 -27.43 -4.96
C GLY A 74 23.95 -27.01 -3.67
N SER A 75 24.99 -26.17 -3.75
CA SER A 75 25.81 -25.75 -2.60
C SER A 75 25.23 -24.62 -1.73
N ILE A 76 23.91 -24.40 -1.75
CA ILE A 76 23.25 -23.31 -1.02
C ILE A 76 22.27 -23.90 0.00
N ASP A 77 22.59 -23.75 1.27
CA ASP A 77 21.74 -24.18 2.38
C ASP A 77 20.58 -23.19 2.58
N MET A 78 19.36 -23.61 2.24
CA MET A 78 18.17 -22.79 2.47
C MET A 78 17.67 -22.95 3.90
N ARG A 79 17.93 -21.93 4.71
CA ARG A 79 17.42 -21.81 6.08
C ARG A 79 15.89 -21.76 6.10
N ALA A 80 15.27 -22.42 7.09
CA ALA A 80 13.82 -22.52 7.18
C ALA A 80 13.07 -21.18 7.17
N ILE A 81 13.64 -20.14 7.80
CA ILE A 81 13.06 -18.79 7.81
C ILE A 81 12.95 -18.21 6.39
N VAL A 82 13.93 -18.45 5.53
CA VAL A 82 13.93 -17.96 4.14
C VAL A 82 12.88 -18.70 3.33
N VAL A 83 12.75 -20.02 3.55
CA VAL A 83 11.72 -20.84 2.89
C VAL A 83 10.32 -20.35 3.27
N ILE A 84 10.08 -20.09 4.56
CA ILE A 84 8.80 -19.55 5.03
C ILE A 84 8.52 -18.19 4.38
N ALA A 85 9.51 -17.29 4.32
CA ALA A 85 9.36 -15.98 3.67
C ALA A 85 8.97 -16.12 2.20
N ILE A 86 9.69 -16.96 1.44
CA ILE A 86 9.43 -17.20 0.03
C ILE A 86 8.06 -17.85 -0.18
N ALA A 87 7.69 -18.83 0.66
CA ALA A 87 6.38 -19.47 0.61
C ALA A 87 5.25 -18.45 0.80
N VAL A 88 5.37 -17.55 1.78
CA VAL A 88 4.41 -16.45 1.99
C VAL A 88 4.30 -15.57 0.74
N VAL A 89 5.42 -15.15 0.16
CA VAL A 89 5.41 -14.33 -1.07
C VAL A 89 4.72 -15.06 -2.22
N ILE A 90 5.05 -16.33 -2.46
CA ILE A 90 4.45 -17.14 -3.53
C ILE A 90 2.95 -17.31 -3.30
N VAL A 91 2.53 -17.67 -2.09
CA VAL A 91 1.11 -17.87 -1.74
C VAL A 91 0.33 -16.58 -1.98
N PHE A 92 0.82 -15.43 -1.52
CA PHE A 92 0.13 -14.17 -1.74
C PHE A 92 0.18 -13.70 -3.20
N GLN A 93 1.28 -13.95 -3.93
CA GLN A 93 1.38 -13.63 -5.36
C GLN A 93 0.40 -14.48 -6.20
N LEU A 94 0.23 -15.75 -5.84
CA LEU A 94 -0.78 -16.62 -6.44
C LEU A 94 -2.19 -16.20 -6.02
N ALA A 95 -2.38 -15.82 -4.75
CA ALA A 95 -3.67 -15.33 -4.29
C ALA A 95 -4.08 -14.03 -5.02
N THR A 96 -3.17 -13.10 -5.27
CA THR A 96 -3.50 -11.87 -6.01
C THR A 96 -3.79 -12.10 -7.49
N SER A 97 -3.13 -13.08 -8.11
CA SER A 97 -3.35 -13.41 -9.52
C SER A 97 -4.60 -14.28 -9.74
N LEU A 98 -4.80 -15.32 -8.93
CA LEU A 98 -5.90 -16.27 -9.10
C LEU A 98 -7.20 -15.84 -8.42
N LEU A 99 -7.17 -15.35 -7.17
CA LEU A 99 -8.39 -15.08 -6.40
C LEU A 99 -9.05 -13.75 -6.80
N ALA A 100 -10.32 -13.83 -7.19
CA ALA A 100 -11.16 -12.67 -7.46
C ALA A 100 -11.28 -11.73 -6.26
N PHE A 101 -11.17 -12.27 -5.03
CA PHE A 101 -11.18 -11.48 -3.81
C PHE A 101 -10.06 -10.44 -3.79
N PHE A 102 -8.84 -10.81 -4.17
CA PHE A 102 -7.71 -9.90 -4.13
C PHE A 102 -7.74 -8.86 -5.25
N ARG A 103 -8.29 -9.20 -6.42
CA ARG A 103 -8.51 -8.24 -7.51
C ARG A 103 -9.44 -7.08 -7.11
N ARG A 104 -10.33 -7.31 -6.15
CA ARG A 104 -11.21 -6.26 -5.61
C ARG A 104 -10.44 -5.19 -4.83
N PHE A 105 -9.27 -5.51 -4.24
CA PHE A 105 -8.39 -4.50 -3.63
C PHE A 105 -7.86 -3.52 -4.67
N TYR A 106 -7.43 -4.02 -5.83
CA TYR A 106 -6.96 -3.18 -6.93
C TYR A 106 -8.09 -2.29 -7.48
N ALA A 107 -9.31 -2.82 -7.61
CA ALA A 107 -10.46 -2.05 -8.06
C ALA A 107 -10.87 -0.93 -7.08
N ILE A 108 -10.86 -1.20 -5.77
CA ILE A 108 -11.15 -0.17 -4.75
C ILE A 108 -10.03 0.87 -4.70
N GLY A 109 -8.78 0.44 -4.84
CA GLY A 109 -7.62 1.33 -4.81
C GLY A 109 -7.51 2.25 -6.02
N SER A 110 -7.93 1.82 -7.21
CA SER A 110 -7.86 2.64 -8.42
C SER A 110 -8.94 3.73 -8.46
N ASN A 111 -10.18 3.37 -8.12
CA ASN A 111 -11.28 4.32 -8.03
C ASN A 111 -12.33 3.87 -6.99
N PRO A 112 -12.28 4.41 -5.76
CA PRO A 112 -13.18 3.98 -4.69
C PRO A 112 -14.65 4.36 -4.96
N ASP A 113 -14.89 5.47 -5.66
CA ASP A 113 -16.25 5.90 -6.00
C ASP A 113 -16.85 4.97 -7.05
N ALA A 114 -16.10 4.62 -8.09
CA ALA A 114 -16.55 3.66 -9.11
C ALA A 114 -16.77 2.26 -8.53
N ALA A 115 -15.89 1.80 -7.63
CA ALA A 115 -16.04 0.52 -6.94
C ALA A 115 -17.34 0.47 -6.11
N ALA A 116 -17.76 1.60 -5.55
CA ALA A 116 -18.99 1.66 -4.78
C ALA A 116 -20.25 1.65 -5.67
N LEU A 117 -20.19 2.20 -6.89
CA LEU A 117 -21.29 2.12 -7.86
C LEU A 117 -21.61 0.68 -8.28
N ILE A 118 -20.59 -0.16 -8.42
CA ILE A 118 -20.74 -1.59 -8.75
C ILE A 118 -20.98 -2.47 -7.51
N GLY A 119 -21.21 -1.86 -6.33
CA GLY A 119 -21.60 -2.56 -5.11
C GLY A 119 -20.48 -3.30 -4.37
N LEU A 120 -19.19 -2.97 -4.60
CA LEU A 120 -18.12 -3.57 -3.80
C LEU A 120 -18.21 -3.11 -2.34
N PRO A 121 -18.14 -4.02 -1.36
CA PRO A 121 -18.14 -3.67 0.05
C PRO A 121 -16.76 -3.12 0.47
N ALA A 122 -16.47 -1.87 0.09
CA ALA A 122 -15.17 -1.23 0.32
C ALA A 122 -14.76 -1.25 1.80
N GLN A 123 -15.69 -0.97 2.71
CA GLN A 123 -15.44 -0.99 4.15
C GLN A 123 -14.98 -2.36 4.67
N ARG A 124 -15.62 -3.45 4.20
CA ARG A 124 -15.24 -4.81 4.61
C ARG A 124 -13.87 -5.17 4.05
N MET A 125 -13.56 -4.76 2.83
CA MET A 125 -12.26 -5.03 2.24
C MET A 125 -11.14 -4.28 2.96
N VAL A 126 -11.31 -2.99 3.24
CA VAL A 126 -10.33 -2.22 4.04
C VAL A 126 -10.12 -2.87 5.41
N PHE A 127 -11.19 -3.31 6.08
CA PHE A 127 -11.07 -4.05 7.33
C PHE A 127 -10.27 -5.35 7.18
N THR A 128 -10.56 -6.17 6.15
CA THR A 128 -9.79 -7.40 5.90
C THR A 128 -8.33 -7.13 5.55
N ALA A 129 -8.01 -6.01 4.89
CA ALA A 129 -6.62 -5.61 4.63
C ALA A 129 -5.87 -5.35 5.94
N PHE A 130 -6.49 -4.65 6.90
CA PHE A 130 -5.88 -4.43 8.22
C PHE A 130 -5.66 -5.74 8.98
N VAL A 131 -6.63 -6.66 8.93
CA VAL A 131 -6.50 -7.98 9.58
C VAL A 131 -5.37 -8.79 8.94
N LEU A 132 -5.30 -8.85 7.60
CA LEU A 132 -4.23 -9.54 6.89
C LEU A 132 -2.86 -8.91 7.15
N SER A 133 -2.78 -7.57 7.16
CA SER A 133 -1.55 -6.85 7.49
C SER A 133 -1.10 -7.17 8.92
N GLY A 134 -2.02 -7.18 9.90
CA GLY A 134 -1.70 -7.52 11.28
C GLY A 134 -1.21 -8.96 11.43
N ALA A 135 -1.84 -9.91 10.74
CA ALA A 135 -1.40 -11.31 10.72
C ALA A 135 0.01 -11.46 10.12
N LEU A 136 0.29 -10.79 9.01
CA LEU A 136 1.61 -10.80 8.37
C LEU A 136 2.68 -10.10 9.23
N SER A 137 2.35 -8.98 9.87
CA SER A 137 3.24 -8.31 10.82
C SER A 137 3.54 -9.17 12.04
N GLY A 138 2.54 -9.91 12.56
CA GLY A 138 2.74 -10.88 13.65
C GLY A 138 3.67 -12.03 13.24
N LEU A 139 3.49 -12.57 12.03
CA LEU A 139 4.39 -13.58 11.48
C LEU A 139 5.81 -13.04 11.28
N ALA A 140 5.96 -11.81 10.76
CA ALA A 140 7.26 -11.16 10.61
C ALA A 140 7.96 -10.92 11.96
N GLY A 141 7.20 -10.55 13.00
CA GLY A 141 7.69 -10.45 14.38
C GLY A 141 8.17 -11.79 14.92
N PHE A 142 7.39 -12.86 14.73
CA PHE A 142 7.80 -14.22 15.08
C PHE A 142 9.10 -14.66 14.36
N MET A 143 9.21 -14.37 13.06
CA MET A 143 10.42 -14.68 12.28
C MET A 143 11.63 -13.88 12.76
N THR A 144 11.42 -12.64 13.20
CA THR A 144 12.48 -11.78 13.78
C THR A 144 12.95 -12.34 15.12
N LEU A 145 12.03 -12.77 15.97
CA LEU A 145 12.34 -13.46 17.23
C LEU A 145 13.15 -14.73 17.00
N ALA A 146 12.70 -15.59 16.08
CA ALA A 146 13.43 -16.79 15.72
C ALA A 146 14.84 -16.42 15.24
N ARG A 147 14.97 -15.46 14.30
CA ARG A 147 16.26 -15.08 13.70
C ARG A 147 17.30 -14.62 14.71
N PHE A 148 16.93 -13.77 15.67
CA PHE A 148 17.90 -13.13 16.57
C PHE A 148 18.01 -13.81 17.94
N GLY A 149 16.98 -14.54 18.39
CA GLY A 149 16.95 -15.22 19.69
C GLY A 149 16.91 -14.30 20.91
N ASN A 150 17.42 -13.07 20.79
CA ASN A 150 17.41 -12.03 21.81
C ASN A 150 16.67 -10.81 21.27
N ILE A 151 15.64 -10.37 21.98
CA ILE A 151 14.83 -9.20 21.60
C ILE A 151 14.69 -8.26 22.79
N THR A 152 15.03 -6.99 22.55
CA THR A 152 14.79 -5.89 23.47
C THR A 152 13.45 -5.22 23.16
N VAL A 153 12.92 -4.40 24.07
CA VAL A 153 11.68 -3.64 23.85
C VAL A 153 11.75 -2.60 22.74
N VAL A 154 12.96 -2.22 22.33
CA VAL A 154 13.24 -1.26 21.24
C VAL A 154 13.54 -1.99 19.92
N ALA A 155 13.54 -3.33 19.91
CA ALA A 155 13.77 -4.09 18.70
C ALA A 155 12.74 -3.73 17.62
N ALA A 156 13.17 -3.87 16.36
CA ALA A 156 12.35 -3.56 15.20
C ALA A 156 11.86 -2.09 15.11
N GLN A 157 12.47 -1.16 15.84
CA GLN A 157 12.23 0.27 15.65
C GLN A 157 12.76 0.71 14.28
N GLY A 158 11.96 1.51 13.56
CA GLY A 158 12.30 1.99 12.22
C GLY A 158 11.87 1.04 11.10
N LEU A 159 11.53 -0.23 11.41
CA LEU A 159 11.02 -1.17 10.40
C LEU A 159 9.73 -0.68 9.76
N GLU A 160 8.97 0.20 10.42
CA GLU A 160 7.74 0.77 9.86
C GLU A 160 8.07 1.64 8.64
N LEU A 161 9.06 2.53 8.77
CA LEU A 161 9.51 3.38 7.68
C LEU A 161 10.21 2.56 6.59
N GLN A 162 11.03 1.58 6.98
CA GLN A 162 11.69 0.67 6.03
C GLN A 162 10.68 -0.16 5.23
N SER A 163 9.60 -0.63 5.86
CA SER A 163 8.56 -1.41 5.16
C SER A 163 7.86 -0.57 4.10
N VAL A 164 7.57 0.70 4.40
CA VAL A 164 7.01 1.64 3.43
C VAL A 164 8.02 1.94 2.32
N ALA A 165 9.29 2.19 2.67
CA ALA A 165 10.36 2.41 1.69
C ALA A 165 10.48 1.24 0.71
N ALA A 166 10.56 0.02 1.23
CA ALA A 166 10.68 -1.20 0.44
C ALA A 166 9.53 -1.36 -0.57
N VAL A 167 8.29 -1.15 -0.12
CA VAL A 167 7.10 -1.31 -0.96
C VAL A 167 7.02 -0.23 -2.04
N VAL A 168 7.36 1.02 -1.71
CA VAL A 168 7.35 2.14 -2.66
C VAL A 168 8.49 2.01 -3.69
N VAL A 169 9.70 1.66 -3.25
CA VAL A 169 10.84 1.38 -4.15
C VAL A 169 10.55 0.16 -5.01
N GLY A 170 9.81 -0.82 -4.49
CA GLY A 170 9.28 -1.97 -5.21
C GLY A 170 8.20 -1.65 -6.25
N GLY A 171 7.81 -0.38 -6.42
CA GLY A 171 6.89 0.09 -7.46
C GLY A 171 5.41 -0.02 -7.11
N VAL A 172 5.06 -0.11 -5.82
CA VAL A 172 3.67 -0.05 -5.38
C VAL A 172 3.22 1.40 -5.23
N ASN A 173 2.07 1.74 -5.82
CA ASN A 173 1.54 3.10 -5.76
C ASN A 173 0.94 3.41 -4.38
N ILE A 174 1.38 4.51 -3.76
CA ILE A 174 0.90 5.00 -2.46
C ILE A 174 -0.59 5.35 -2.51
N PHE A 175 -1.06 5.86 -3.65
CA PHE A 175 -2.47 6.19 -3.85
C PHE A 175 -3.34 4.96 -4.15
N GLY A 176 -2.73 3.79 -4.33
CA GLY A 176 -3.41 2.52 -4.56
C GLY A 176 -3.70 2.20 -6.02
N GLY A 177 -4.28 1.01 -6.25
CA GLY A 177 -4.74 0.57 -7.58
C GLY A 177 -3.68 -0.06 -8.48
N SER A 178 -2.40 -0.02 -8.11
CA SER A 178 -1.31 -0.65 -8.86
C SER A 178 -0.15 -1.10 -7.96
N GLY A 179 0.53 -2.16 -8.38
CA GLY A 179 1.66 -2.75 -7.65
C GLY A 179 1.64 -4.28 -7.67
N THR A 180 2.79 -4.91 -7.45
CA THR A 180 2.90 -6.38 -7.37
C THR A 180 3.62 -6.78 -6.08
N ILE A 181 3.28 -7.95 -5.55
CA ILE A 181 3.94 -8.46 -4.34
C ILE A 181 5.40 -8.81 -4.65
N PHE A 182 5.68 -9.31 -5.86
CA PHE A 182 7.04 -9.56 -6.31
C PHE A 182 7.89 -8.27 -6.35
N GLY A 183 7.33 -7.17 -6.83
CA GLY A 183 7.98 -5.85 -6.78
C GLY A 183 8.28 -5.41 -5.35
N ALA A 184 7.31 -5.54 -4.43
CA ALA A 184 7.52 -5.25 -3.01
C ALA A 184 8.59 -6.14 -2.35
N MET A 185 8.65 -7.43 -2.70
CA MET A 185 9.71 -8.35 -2.24
C MET A 185 11.08 -7.89 -2.74
N LEU A 186 11.23 -7.57 -4.03
CA LEU A 186 12.48 -7.09 -4.58
C LEU A 186 12.93 -5.77 -3.93
N GLY A 187 11.98 -4.86 -3.70
CA GLY A 187 12.23 -3.63 -2.94
C GLY A 187 12.72 -3.91 -1.52
N ALA A 188 12.11 -4.85 -0.80
CA ALA A 188 12.55 -5.25 0.54
C ALA A 188 13.96 -5.85 0.54
N VAL A 189 14.29 -6.70 -0.44
CA VAL A 189 15.63 -7.27 -0.59
C VAL A 189 16.66 -6.19 -0.92
N MET A 190 16.31 -5.25 -1.80
CA MET A 190 17.17 -4.13 -2.16
C MET A 190 17.48 -3.26 -0.95
N ILE A 191 16.46 -2.83 -0.20
CA ILE A 191 16.61 -2.00 1.00
C ILE A 191 17.40 -2.75 2.08
N GLY A 192 17.08 -4.03 2.35
CA GLY A 192 17.82 -4.83 3.32
C GLY A 192 19.29 -5.03 2.94
N THR A 193 19.59 -5.22 1.65
CA THR A 193 20.97 -5.33 1.17
C THR A 193 21.71 -4.00 1.28
N LEU A 194 21.04 -2.89 1.00
CA LEU A 194 21.57 -1.54 1.17
C LEU A 194 21.92 -1.30 2.64
N GLU A 195 21.00 -1.57 3.56
CA GLU A 195 21.25 -1.42 5.00
C GLU A 195 22.42 -2.26 5.49
N GLN A 196 22.47 -3.54 5.09
CA GLN A 196 23.58 -4.42 5.47
C GLN A 196 24.92 -3.95 4.87
N SER A 197 24.89 -3.30 3.71
CA SER A 197 26.07 -2.72 3.07
C SER A 197 26.53 -1.46 3.80
N LEU A 198 25.63 -0.54 4.13
CA LEU A 198 25.95 0.67 4.92
C LEU A 198 26.43 0.30 6.33
N PHE A 199 25.84 -0.73 6.94
CA PHE A 199 26.29 -1.26 8.23
C PHE A 199 27.73 -1.76 8.15
N ARG A 200 28.08 -2.52 7.11
CA ARG A 200 29.45 -3.00 6.89
C ARG A 200 30.45 -1.89 6.62
N LEU A 201 30.01 -0.76 6.05
CA LEU A 201 30.83 0.43 5.83
C LEU A 201 31.04 1.26 7.11
N GLY A 202 30.49 0.85 8.25
CA GLY A 202 30.64 1.56 9.52
C GLY A 202 29.82 2.86 9.62
N ILE A 203 28.85 3.05 8.73
CA ILE A 203 27.96 4.22 8.76
C ILE A 203 27.04 4.10 9.98
N SER A 204 26.87 5.20 10.73
CA SER A 204 26.00 5.20 11.92
C SER A 204 24.53 4.96 11.56
N GLU A 205 23.76 4.46 12.53
CA GLU A 205 22.33 4.18 12.36
C GLU A 205 21.53 5.41 11.93
N PHE A 206 21.84 6.57 12.52
CA PHE A 206 21.25 7.85 12.16
C PHE A 206 21.35 8.17 10.65
N TRP A 207 22.51 7.93 10.04
CA TRP A 207 22.69 8.18 8.60
C TRP A 207 21.99 7.14 7.73
N ARG A 208 21.85 5.90 8.21
CA ARG A 208 21.06 4.88 7.51
C ARG A 208 19.59 5.28 7.43
N ASP A 209 19.01 5.73 8.53
CA ASP A 209 17.63 6.23 8.58
C ASP A 209 17.42 7.47 7.70
N ALA A 210 18.39 8.39 7.69
CA ALA A 210 18.35 9.55 6.81
C ALA A 210 18.35 9.17 5.32
N VAL A 211 19.18 8.19 4.92
CA VAL A 211 19.22 7.68 3.55
C VAL A 211 17.91 6.98 3.17
N LEU A 212 17.32 6.20 4.07
CA LEU A 212 16.01 5.58 3.87
C LEU A 212 14.91 6.62 3.67
N GLY A 213 14.88 7.65 4.52
CA GLY A 213 13.94 8.77 4.38
C GLY A 213 14.12 9.51 3.06
N LEU A 214 15.36 9.76 2.65
CA LEU A 214 15.68 10.38 1.36
C LEU A 214 15.20 9.50 0.18
N LEU A 215 15.38 8.18 0.25
CA LEU A 215 14.90 7.25 -0.77
C LEU A 215 13.39 7.31 -0.94
N ILE A 216 12.63 7.36 0.16
CA ILE A 216 11.17 7.52 0.10
C ILE A 216 10.83 8.86 -0.56
N LEU A 217 11.43 9.96 -0.10
CA LEU A 217 11.17 11.29 -0.67
C LEU A 217 11.44 11.32 -2.18
N LEU A 218 12.55 10.75 -2.62
CA LEU A 218 12.89 10.66 -4.04
C LEU A 218 11.90 9.78 -4.81
N ALA A 219 11.48 8.65 -4.25
CA ALA A 219 10.52 7.77 -4.91
C ALA A 219 9.15 8.44 -5.07
N VAL A 220 8.64 9.08 -4.02
CA VAL A 220 7.36 9.81 -4.05
C VAL A 220 7.43 11.05 -4.93
N ALA A 221 8.51 11.82 -4.84
CA ALA A 221 8.71 12.98 -5.70
C ALA A 221 8.79 12.57 -7.18
N SER A 222 9.49 11.47 -7.48
CA SER A 222 9.56 10.93 -8.83
C SER A 222 8.17 10.51 -9.32
N ASP A 223 7.41 9.77 -8.52
CA ASP A 223 6.04 9.35 -8.86
C ASP A 223 5.13 10.56 -9.14
N ALA A 224 5.16 11.57 -8.25
CA ALA A 224 4.38 12.79 -8.41
C ALA A 224 4.79 13.62 -9.64
N VAL A 225 6.10 13.75 -9.89
CA VAL A 225 6.63 14.47 -11.06
C VAL A 225 6.28 13.76 -12.35
N ILE A 226 6.40 12.43 -12.41
CA ILE A 226 6.04 11.62 -13.58
C ILE A 226 4.55 11.78 -13.88
N LEU A 227 3.68 11.67 -12.88
CA LEU A 227 2.24 11.86 -13.05
C LEU A 227 1.87 13.27 -13.55
N ASN A 228 2.52 14.30 -13.00
CA ASN A 228 2.28 15.68 -13.41
C ASN A 228 2.80 15.98 -14.82
N ARG A 229 3.94 15.40 -15.22
CA ARG A 229 4.48 15.47 -16.58
C ARG A 229 3.54 14.80 -17.58
N LEU A 230 3.02 13.61 -17.25
CA LEU A 230 2.05 12.90 -18.08
C LEU A 230 0.76 13.71 -18.25
N ARG A 231 0.20 14.25 -17.17
CA ARG A 231 -0.99 15.14 -17.25
C ARG A 231 -0.75 16.37 -18.12
N ALA A 232 0.43 16.99 -18.02
CA ALA A 232 0.78 18.16 -18.84
C ALA A 232 0.92 17.83 -20.33
N LEU A 233 1.41 16.63 -20.68
CA LEU A 233 1.47 16.18 -22.07
C LEU A 233 0.08 15.86 -22.62
N TRP A 234 -0.80 15.24 -21.83
CA TRP A 234 -2.17 14.93 -22.24
C TRP A 234 -3.02 16.19 -22.39
N ALA A 235 -2.82 17.19 -21.53
CA ALA A 235 -3.43 18.52 -21.68
C ALA A 235 -3.00 19.22 -22.98
N ARG A 236 -1.80 18.94 -23.50
CA ARG A 236 -1.32 19.45 -24.79
C ARG A 236 -1.88 18.68 -25.99
N SER A 237 -2.23 17.41 -25.82
CA SER A 237 -2.76 16.55 -26.89
C SER A 237 -4.29 16.57 -27.04
N GLY A 238 -5.03 17.12 -26.07
CA GLY A 238 -6.50 17.09 -26.02
C GLY A 238 -7.25 18.25 -26.70
N MET A 239 -6.67 18.93 -27.71
CA MET A 239 -7.27 20.16 -28.27
C MET A 239 -7.81 20.03 -29.71
N THR A 240 -8.15 18.84 -30.21
CA THR A 240 -8.60 18.67 -31.61
C THR A 240 -9.75 17.71 -31.89
N LEU A 241 -10.47 17.16 -30.91
CA LEU A 241 -11.62 16.31 -31.23
C LEU A 241 -12.85 16.68 -30.41
N VAL A 242 -13.91 17.07 -31.15
CA VAL A 242 -15.28 17.38 -30.74
C VAL A 242 -15.55 18.87 -30.48
N ASP A 243 -15.44 19.66 -31.55
CA ASP A 243 -16.49 20.63 -31.86
C ASP A 243 -16.66 20.75 -33.39
N LYS A 244 -17.60 19.97 -33.92
CA LYS A 244 -18.20 20.27 -35.22
C LYS A 244 -19.70 20.11 -35.01
N PRO A 245 -20.48 21.21 -34.97
CA PRO A 245 -21.93 21.08 -34.93
C PRO A 245 -22.35 20.36 -36.21
N ALA A 246 -22.97 19.19 -36.07
CA ALA A 246 -23.68 18.55 -37.15
C ALA A 246 -24.90 19.43 -37.44
N THR A 247 -24.76 20.34 -38.40
CA THR A 247 -25.90 20.93 -39.08
C THR A 247 -26.66 19.77 -39.73
N LEU A 248 -27.79 19.39 -39.13
CA LEU A 248 -28.73 18.47 -39.76
C LEU A 248 -29.28 19.17 -41.02
N PRO A 249 -29.22 18.55 -42.21
CA PRO A 249 -29.98 19.06 -43.34
C PRO A 249 -31.46 18.98 -42.97
N THR A 250 -32.13 20.13 -42.95
CA THR A 250 -33.59 20.20 -42.87
C THR A 250 -34.16 19.49 -44.09
N THR A 251 -34.53 18.23 -43.91
CA THR A 251 -35.34 17.48 -44.85
C THR A 251 -36.75 18.04 -44.72
N GLY A 252 -37.14 18.92 -45.64
CA GLY A 252 -38.46 19.53 -45.57
C GLY A 252 -38.70 20.69 -46.52
N GLU A 253 -38.31 20.56 -47.79
CA GLU A 253 -38.90 21.39 -48.86
C GLU A 253 -38.81 20.62 -50.19
N ALA A 254 -39.59 19.54 -50.25
CA ALA A 254 -39.98 18.88 -51.50
C ALA A 254 -41.38 18.31 -51.28
N THR A 255 -42.39 19.19 -51.18
CA THR A 255 -43.77 18.92 -51.62
C THR A 255 -44.66 20.16 -51.40
N ARG A 256 -45.18 20.68 -52.52
CA ARG A 256 -46.27 21.65 -52.73
C ARG A 256 -45.91 23.14 -52.73
#